data_AF-A0A952FZ77-F1
#
_entry.id   AF-A0A952FZ77-F1
#
_cell.length_a   1.000
_cell.length_b   1.000
_cell.length_c   1.000
_cell.angle_alpha   90.00
_cell.angle_beta   90.00
_cell.angle_gamma   90.00
#
_symmetry.space_group_name_H-M   'P 1'
#
loop_
_entity.id
_entity.type
_entity.pdbx_description
1 polymer ?
#
loop_
_entity_poly.entity_id
_entity_poly.type
_entity_poly.pdbx_seq_one_letter_code
_entity_poly.pdbx_strand_id
1 'polypeptide(L)'
;MRLLTSAAAIAAALILSVATHAADAPIQVTLDASKPGAVIDRNIFGQFAEHLGSGVYGGIWVGKDSTIPNTRGVRNDVVAALKALKVPNVRWPGGCFADQYNWRRGIGPERKPAVGEPNSFGTDEFMDFAQQIGTDAYISVNLGSGTAQDAAEWLEYMTAPTDDAFGAERARNGHPEPYKVAILGLGNESYDCGGAMSPDLYVNEMKRFSHFVHSYNAAQPM
;
A
#
# COMPACT_ATOMS: atom_id res chain seq x y z
N MET A 1 30.02 76.21 21.85
CA MET A 1 28.66 75.66 21.81
C MET A 1 28.13 75.88 20.40
N ARG A 2 27.70 74.93 19.60
CA ARG A 2 27.66 73.46 19.59
C ARG A 2 27.13 73.16 18.18
N LEU A 3 27.63 72.09 17.55
CA LEU A 3 26.94 71.26 16.54
C LEU A 3 26.50 71.97 15.24
N LEU A 4 27.00 71.51 14.08
CA LEU A 4 26.24 71.25 12.83
C LEU A 4 27.20 70.94 11.66
N THR A 5 28.10 69.97 11.85
CA THR A 5 29.01 69.50 10.79
C THR A 5 29.08 67.98 10.78
N SER A 6 27.95 67.26 10.77
CA SER A 6 27.97 65.78 10.75
C SER A 6 26.69 65.11 10.23
N ALA A 7 25.93 65.71 9.30
CA ALA A 7 24.68 65.09 8.82
C ALA A 7 24.67 64.68 7.34
N ALA A 8 25.64 65.11 6.53
CA ALA A 8 25.60 64.87 5.08
C ALA A 8 26.32 63.59 4.62
N ALA A 9 27.14 62.95 5.46
CA ALA A 9 27.99 61.83 5.05
C ALA A 9 27.39 60.43 5.32
N ILE A 10 26.27 60.32 6.04
CA ILE A 10 25.68 59.01 6.39
C ILE A 10 24.50 58.63 5.47
N ALA A 11 23.97 59.56 4.68
CA ALA A 11 22.86 59.27 3.76
C ALA A 11 23.30 58.58 2.45
N ALA A 12 24.60 58.54 2.14
CA ALA A 12 25.10 57.99 0.87
C ALA A 12 25.51 56.51 0.93
N ALA A 13 25.47 55.85 2.09
CA ALA A 13 25.87 54.45 2.25
C ALA A 13 24.70 53.46 2.29
N LEU A 14 23.45 53.94 2.19
CA LEU A 14 22.26 53.11 1.93
C LEU A 14 21.99 53.01 0.42
N ILE A 15 23.05 52.82 -0.37
CA ILE A 15 22.91 52.35 -1.75
C ILE A 15 22.58 50.87 -1.63
N LEU A 16 21.27 50.59 -1.67
CA LEU A 16 20.68 49.44 -2.33
C LEU A 16 21.62 48.23 -2.45
N SER A 17 21.71 47.44 -1.39
CA SER A 17 21.92 46.00 -1.54
C SER A 17 20.64 45.39 -2.12
N VAL A 18 20.28 45.80 -3.33
CA VAL A 18 19.41 45.00 -4.18
C VAL A 18 20.25 43.79 -4.49
N ALA A 19 19.98 42.69 -3.80
CA ALA A 19 20.47 41.39 -4.20
C ALA A 19 20.06 41.22 -5.67
N THR A 20 21.01 41.41 -6.58
CA THR A 20 20.87 41.04 -7.97
C THR A 20 20.64 39.55 -7.98
N HIS A 21 19.37 39.15 -8.00
CA HIS A 21 19.02 37.79 -8.35
C HIS A 21 19.49 37.64 -9.79
N ALA A 22 20.57 36.89 -9.98
CA ALA A 22 20.95 36.45 -11.31
C ALA A 22 19.69 35.79 -11.89
N ALA A 23 19.19 36.31 -13.00
CA ALA A 23 18.11 35.65 -13.71
C ALA A 23 18.62 34.25 -14.07
N ASP A 24 17.90 33.22 -13.65
CA ASP A 24 18.27 31.85 -13.96
C ASP A 24 18.48 31.70 -15.47
N ALA A 25 19.57 31.04 -15.85
CA ALA A 25 19.85 30.79 -17.26
C ALA A 25 18.68 30.00 -17.89
N PRO A 26 18.27 30.32 -19.12
CA PRO A 26 17.13 29.66 -19.74
C PRO A 26 17.43 28.18 -19.97
N ILE A 27 16.59 27.29 -19.41
CA ILE A 27 16.63 25.85 -19.70
C ILE A 27 15.91 25.60 -21.02
N GLN A 28 16.63 25.01 -21.98
CA GLN A 28 16.07 24.61 -23.27
C GLN A 28 15.63 23.15 -23.23
N VAL A 29 14.39 22.88 -23.62
CA VAL A 29 13.80 21.54 -23.70
C VAL A 29 13.21 21.33 -25.10
N THR A 30 13.56 20.21 -25.75
CA THR A 30 13.00 19.82 -27.05
C THR A 30 12.13 18.58 -26.89
N LEU A 31 10.88 18.64 -27.37
CA LEU A 31 9.94 17.52 -27.39
C LEU A 31 9.70 17.07 -28.84
N ASP A 32 9.92 15.79 -29.12
CA ASP A 32 9.63 15.18 -30.42
C ASP A 32 8.42 14.23 -30.31
N ALA A 33 7.22 14.74 -30.57
CA ALA A 33 5.98 13.97 -30.48
C ALA A 33 5.85 12.89 -31.58
N SER A 34 6.75 12.85 -32.57
CA SER A 34 6.76 11.81 -33.61
C SER A 34 7.49 10.52 -33.18
N LYS A 35 8.18 10.56 -32.04
CA LYS A 35 8.96 9.44 -31.49
C LYS A 35 8.35 8.93 -30.17
N PRO A 36 7.29 8.11 -30.20
CA PRO A 36 6.75 7.54 -28.97
C PRO A 36 7.79 6.62 -28.30
N GLY A 37 7.89 6.72 -26.97
CA GLY A 37 8.71 5.84 -26.14
C GLY A 37 7.95 4.61 -25.63
N ALA A 38 8.47 4.01 -24.56
CA ALA A 38 7.76 2.97 -23.83
C ALA A 38 6.46 3.51 -23.19
N VAL A 39 5.47 2.63 -23.03
CA VAL A 39 4.25 2.95 -22.28
C VAL A 39 4.60 3.16 -20.81
N ILE A 40 4.13 4.26 -20.22
CA ILE A 40 4.22 4.48 -18.78
C ILE A 40 3.16 3.60 -18.12
N ASP A 41 3.59 2.52 -17.46
CA ASP A 41 2.69 1.58 -16.80
C ASP A 41 1.91 2.30 -15.69
N ARG A 42 0.59 2.06 -15.64
CA ARG A 42 -0.29 2.68 -14.64
C ARG A 42 0.16 2.36 -13.21
N ASN A 43 0.75 1.18 -12.98
CA ASN A 43 1.15 0.70 -11.66
C ASN A 43 2.30 1.51 -11.02
N ILE A 44 2.97 2.39 -11.78
CA ILE A 44 3.86 3.41 -11.20
C ILE A 44 3.12 4.31 -10.20
N PHE A 45 1.79 4.48 -10.36
CA PHE A 45 0.94 5.24 -9.45
C PHE A 45 0.26 4.39 -8.36
N GLY A 46 0.79 3.18 -8.10
CA GLY A 46 0.33 2.29 -7.04
C GLY A 46 0.39 2.92 -5.66
N GLN A 47 -0.42 2.40 -4.73
CA GLN A 47 -0.51 2.86 -3.36
C GLN A 47 -0.11 1.75 -2.38
N PHE A 48 0.13 2.12 -1.12
CA PHE A 48 0.52 1.20 -0.07
C PHE A 48 -0.22 1.54 1.22
N ALA A 49 -0.90 0.55 1.81
CA ALA A 49 -1.66 0.68 3.04
C ALA A 49 -1.17 -0.35 4.08
N GLU A 50 -0.30 0.09 4.97
CA GLU A 50 0.15 -0.71 6.12
C GLU A 50 -0.83 -0.63 7.29
N HIS A 51 -0.91 -1.71 8.08
CA HIS A 51 -1.45 -1.67 9.44
C HIS A 51 -0.55 -0.84 10.37
N LEU A 52 -0.58 0.49 10.19
CA LEU A 52 0.32 1.42 10.88
C LEU A 52 -0.41 2.71 11.24
N GLY A 53 -0.41 3.03 12.54
CA GLY A 53 -1.07 4.21 13.08
C GLY A 53 -2.53 4.28 12.66
N SER A 54 -2.94 5.41 12.07
CA SER A 54 -4.30 5.62 11.56
C SER A 54 -4.45 5.38 10.06
N GLY A 55 -3.48 4.72 9.40
CA GLY A 55 -3.52 4.45 7.97
C GLY A 55 -4.72 3.56 7.60
N VAL A 56 -4.83 2.40 8.25
CA VAL A 56 -5.99 1.50 8.11
C VAL A 56 -7.12 1.97 9.03
N TYR A 57 -6.89 2.02 10.34
CA TYR A 57 -7.93 2.34 11.31
C TYR A 57 -8.20 3.85 11.38
N GLY A 58 -9.41 4.26 11.01
CA GLY A 58 -9.81 5.66 10.85
C GLY A 58 -9.51 6.23 9.46
N GLY A 59 -8.38 5.85 8.86
CA GLY A 59 -7.99 6.26 7.50
C GLY A 59 -8.76 5.54 6.38
N ILE A 60 -9.03 4.25 6.53
CA ILE A 60 -9.82 3.44 5.58
C ILE A 60 -11.01 2.83 6.31
N TRP A 61 -10.75 2.06 7.35
CA TRP A 61 -11.72 1.31 8.13
C TRP A 61 -12.21 2.13 9.32
N VAL A 62 -13.50 2.42 9.35
CA VAL A 62 -14.18 3.09 10.47
C VAL A 62 -15.14 2.16 11.22
N GLY A 63 -15.42 0.97 10.66
CA GLY A 63 -16.37 0.01 11.19
C GLY A 63 -17.80 0.27 10.72
N LYS A 64 -18.60 -0.80 10.59
CA LYS A 64 -19.94 -0.76 10.00
C LYS A 64 -20.91 0.14 10.78
N ASP A 65 -20.77 0.18 12.10
CA ASP A 65 -21.64 0.94 13.00
C ASP A 65 -21.11 2.36 13.28
N SER A 66 -20.09 2.82 12.55
CA SER A 66 -19.54 4.16 12.71
C SER A 66 -20.53 5.24 12.30
N THR A 67 -20.50 6.38 12.99
CA THR A 67 -21.23 7.60 12.58
C THR A 67 -20.60 8.27 11.37
N ILE A 68 -19.35 7.94 11.01
CA ILE A 68 -18.72 8.39 9.77
C ILE A 68 -19.40 7.67 8.59
N PRO A 69 -19.89 8.40 7.57
CA PRO A 69 -20.53 7.79 6.41
C PRO A 69 -19.62 6.75 5.74
N ASN A 70 -20.08 5.50 5.70
CA ASN A 70 -19.29 4.37 5.24
C ASN A 70 -20.12 3.38 4.42
N THR A 71 -19.44 2.57 3.62
CA THR A 71 -20.00 1.42 2.91
C THR A 71 -19.31 0.19 3.45
N ARG A 72 -20.07 -0.68 4.13
CA ARG A 72 -19.59 -1.91 4.76
C ARG A 72 -18.39 -1.72 5.72
N GLY A 73 -18.28 -0.54 6.34
CA GLY A 73 -17.23 -0.19 7.30
C GLY A 73 -16.06 0.61 6.72
N VAL A 74 -16.01 0.79 5.40
CA VAL A 74 -15.01 1.64 4.72
C VAL A 74 -15.59 3.03 4.49
N ARG A 75 -14.89 4.09 4.91
CA ARG A 75 -15.41 5.47 4.82
C ARG A 75 -15.56 5.96 3.37
N ASN A 76 -16.72 6.55 3.07
CA ASN A 76 -17.15 6.84 1.69
C ASN A 76 -16.35 7.98 1.03
N ASP A 77 -15.92 8.95 1.81
CA ASP A 77 -15.14 10.10 1.33
C ASP A 77 -13.77 9.66 0.76
N VAL A 78 -13.07 8.76 1.45
CA VAL A 78 -11.80 8.19 0.98
C VAL A 78 -12.01 7.31 -0.25
N VAL A 79 -13.06 6.48 -0.27
CA VAL A 79 -13.39 5.68 -1.46
C VAL A 79 -13.63 6.57 -2.69
N ALA A 80 -14.39 7.65 -2.53
CA ALA A 80 -14.65 8.60 -3.62
C ALA A 80 -13.36 9.25 -4.14
N ALA A 81 -12.48 9.68 -3.23
CA ALA A 81 -11.20 10.28 -3.60
C ALA A 81 -10.28 9.30 -4.34
N LEU A 82 -10.14 8.06 -3.84
CA LEU A 82 -9.27 7.06 -4.46
C LEU A 82 -9.77 6.62 -5.84
N LYS A 83 -11.10 6.55 -6.04
CA LYS A 83 -11.70 6.37 -7.38
C LYS A 83 -11.36 7.49 -8.33
N ALA A 84 -11.46 8.74 -7.88
CA ALA A 84 -11.15 9.91 -8.70
C ALA A 84 -9.67 9.92 -9.12
N LEU A 85 -8.77 9.45 -8.24
CA LEU A 85 -7.35 9.27 -8.53
C LEU A 85 -7.04 8.09 -9.44
N LYS A 86 -8.02 7.20 -9.69
CA LYS A 86 -7.85 5.97 -10.49
C LYS A 86 -6.71 5.10 -9.95
N VAL A 87 -6.67 4.92 -8.63
CA VAL A 87 -5.64 4.12 -7.97
C VAL A 87 -5.55 2.74 -8.64
N PRO A 88 -4.36 2.36 -9.15
CA PRO A 88 -4.25 1.20 -10.02
C PRO A 88 -4.08 -0.11 -9.26
N ASN A 89 -3.31 -0.09 -8.18
CA ASN A 89 -3.11 -1.18 -7.24
C ASN A 89 -2.92 -0.63 -5.82
N VAL A 90 -3.21 -1.46 -4.81
CA VAL A 90 -2.89 -1.18 -3.40
C VAL A 90 -2.15 -2.37 -2.80
N ARG A 91 -0.96 -2.12 -2.24
CA ARG A 91 -0.19 -3.09 -1.46
C ARG A 91 -0.70 -3.16 -0.01
N TRP A 92 -0.93 -4.36 0.52
CA TRP A 92 -1.39 -4.64 1.89
C TRP A 92 -1.00 -6.07 2.32
N PRO A 93 -0.89 -6.42 3.62
CA PRO A 93 -0.92 -5.55 4.82
C PRO A 93 0.40 -4.82 5.07
N GLY A 94 1.39 -5.17 4.24
CA GLY A 94 2.65 -4.52 3.91
C GLY A 94 3.55 -4.05 5.05
N GLY A 95 4.65 -3.43 4.60
CA GLY A 95 5.79 -3.04 5.42
C GLY A 95 6.27 -4.17 6.32
N CYS A 96 6.84 -3.78 7.45
CA CYS A 96 7.30 -4.72 8.46
C CYS A 96 6.16 -5.51 9.11
N PHE A 97 4.94 -4.97 9.09
CA PHE A 97 3.77 -5.68 9.62
C PHE A 97 3.48 -6.97 8.85
N ALA A 98 3.66 -6.99 7.52
CA ALA A 98 3.38 -8.18 6.69
C ALA A 98 4.13 -9.43 7.15
N ASP A 99 5.41 -9.31 7.51
CA ASP A 99 6.24 -10.44 7.94
C ASP A 99 6.04 -10.85 9.41
N GLN A 100 5.03 -10.27 10.07
CA GLN A 100 4.54 -10.72 11.39
C GLN A 100 3.03 -11.04 11.35
N TYR A 101 2.39 -10.78 10.22
CA TYR A 101 0.95 -10.97 10.07
C TYR A 101 0.61 -12.45 9.94
N ASN A 102 -0.38 -12.89 10.72
CA ASN A 102 -1.02 -14.19 10.56
C ASN A 102 -2.45 -13.95 10.09
N TRP A 103 -2.69 -14.22 8.80
CA TRP A 103 -3.95 -13.92 8.12
C TRP A 103 -5.18 -14.61 8.73
N ARG A 104 -5.02 -15.80 9.33
CA ARG A 104 -6.12 -16.50 10.04
C ARG A 104 -6.68 -15.69 11.19
N ARG A 105 -5.88 -14.77 11.76
CA ARG A 105 -6.33 -13.88 12.84
C ARG A 105 -7.25 -12.77 12.34
N GLY A 106 -7.33 -12.52 11.04
CA GLY A 106 -8.11 -11.44 10.43
C GLY A 106 -9.28 -11.91 9.55
N ILE A 107 -9.73 -13.16 9.64
CA ILE A 107 -10.86 -13.67 8.86
C ILE A 107 -11.99 -14.16 9.75
N GLY A 108 -13.21 -14.13 9.21
CA GLY A 108 -14.39 -14.76 9.84
C GLY A 108 -14.77 -14.23 11.22
N PRO A 109 -15.72 -14.89 11.90
CA PRO A 109 -16.19 -14.50 13.24
C PRO A 109 -15.20 -14.86 14.35
N GLU A 110 -14.31 -15.84 14.12
CA GLU A 110 -13.32 -16.34 15.10
C GLU A 110 -12.00 -15.55 15.08
N ARG A 111 -11.96 -14.40 14.37
CA ARG A 111 -10.80 -13.50 14.29
C ARG A 111 -10.28 -13.09 15.67
N LYS A 112 -8.97 -12.87 15.79
CA LYS A 112 -8.30 -12.65 17.08
C LYS A 112 -7.41 -11.40 17.05
N PRO A 113 -7.53 -10.46 18.01
CA PRO A 113 -6.65 -9.30 18.07
C PRO A 113 -5.20 -9.72 18.36
N ALA A 114 -4.23 -8.98 17.83
CA ALA A 114 -2.82 -9.03 18.21
C ALA A 114 -2.44 -7.75 18.99
N VAL A 115 -1.18 -7.65 19.44
CA VAL A 115 -0.72 -6.48 20.21
C VAL A 115 -0.83 -5.22 19.35
N GLY A 116 -1.68 -4.27 19.77
CA GLY A 116 -1.91 -3.03 19.04
C GLY A 116 -2.73 -3.18 17.74
N GLU A 117 -3.23 -4.37 17.44
CA GLU A 117 -3.86 -4.70 16.17
C GLU A 117 -5.18 -5.46 16.42
N PRO A 118 -6.36 -4.83 16.21
CA PRO A 118 -7.63 -5.50 16.50
C PRO A 118 -7.99 -6.60 15.50
N ASN A 119 -7.38 -6.63 14.31
CA ASN A 119 -7.72 -7.48 13.17
C ASN A 119 -9.17 -7.35 12.71
N SER A 120 -9.80 -6.19 12.94
CA SER A 120 -11.15 -5.90 12.46
C SER A 120 -11.18 -5.48 10.99
N PHE A 121 -10.01 -5.16 10.42
CA PHE A 121 -9.78 -5.07 8.98
C PHE A 121 -8.80 -6.16 8.58
N GLY A 122 -9.28 -7.24 7.96
CA GLY A 122 -8.44 -8.33 7.47
C GLY A 122 -8.68 -8.63 6.00
N THR A 123 -8.49 -9.88 5.59
CA THR A 123 -8.55 -10.30 4.19
C THR A 123 -9.83 -9.83 3.50
N ASP A 124 -10.99 -10.16 4.08
CA ASP A 124 -12.28 -9.90 3.43
C ASP A 124 -12.56 -8.40 3.33
N GLU A 125 -12.19 -7.62 4.35
CA GLU A 125 -12.35 -6.16 4.36
C GLU A 125 -11.39 -5.46 3.39
N PHE A 126 -10.14 -5.92 3.27
CA PHE A 126 -9.19 -5.39 2.29
C PHE A 126 -9.64 -5.67 0.86
N MET A 127 -10.11 -6.89 0.58
CA MET A 127 -10.58 -7.25 -0.75
C MET A 127 -11.87 -6.50 -1.12
N ASP A 128 -12.79 -6.31 -0.16
CA ASP A 128 -13.96 -5.46 -0.35
C ASP A 128 -13.57 -4.00 -0.60
N PHE A 129 -12.62 -3.45 0.16
CA PHE A 129 -12.08 -2.11 -0.08
C PHE A 129 -11.50 -1.97 -1.50
N ALA A 130 -10.68 -2.94 -1.92
CA ALA A 130 -10.08 -2.94 -3.24
C ALA A 130 -11.14 -2.96 -4.35
N GLN A 131 -12.18 -3.79 -4.21
CA GLN A 131 -13.33 -3.81 -5.10
C GLN A 131 -14.09 -2.49 -5.08
N GLN A 132 -14.32 -1.93 -3.90
CA GLN A 132 -15.04 -0.68 -3.74
C GLN A 132 -14.37 0.43 -4.54
N ILE A 133 -13.03 0.56 -4.53
CA ILE A 133 -12.31 1.59 -5.28
C ILE A 133 -11.99 1.21 -6.73
N GLY A 134 -12.15 -0.06 -7.11
CA GLY A 134 -11.85 -0.56 -8.46
C GLY A 134 -10.35 -0.71 -8.74
N THR A 135 -9.57 -1.05 -7.71
CA THR A 135 -8.11 -1.24 -7.80
C THR A 135 -7.74 -2.72 -7.92
N ASP A 136 -6.52 -3.01 -8.37
CA ASP A 136 -5.93 -4.35 -8.26
C ASP A 136 -5.37 -4.59 -6.84
N ALA A 137 -5.63 -5.77 -6.29
CA ALA A 137 -5.06 -6.17 -5.00
C ALA A 137 -3.60 -6.62 -5.15
N TYR A 138 -2.71 -6.03 -4.34
CA TYR A 138 -1.34 -6.48 -4.15
C TYR A 138 -1.18 -7.00 -2.71
N ILE A 139 -1.10 -8.33 -2.56
CA ILE A 139 -0.93 -9.00 -1.27
C ILE A 139 0.56 -9.25 -0.99
N SER A 140 1.02 -8.84 0.18
CA SER A 140 2.37 -9.16 0.70
C SER A 140 2.23 -10.30 1.71
N VAL A 141 2.71 -11.51 1.37
CA VAL A 141 2.66 -12.66 2.28
C VAL A 141 3.81 -12.63 3.28
N ASN A 142 3.55 -13.19 4.46
CA ASN A 142 4.55 -13.32 5.52
C ASN A 142 5.57 -14.41 5.16
N LEU A 143 6.77 -13.99 4.77
CA LEU A 143 7.89 -14.90 4.50
C LEU A 143 8.81 -15.01 5.73
N GLY A 144 8.98 -13.92 6.48
CA GLY A 144 9.95 -13.80 7.55
C GLY A 144 9.65 -14.69 8.77
N SER A 145 8.42 -14.64 9.28
CA SER A 145 8.01 -15.43 10.47
C SER A 145 6.95 -16.50 10.18
N GLY A 146 6.36 -16.47 8.98
CA GLY A 146 5.38 -17.44 8.51
C GLY A 146 5.99 -18.64 7.81
N THR A 147 5.13 -19.52 7.31
CA THR A 147 5.53 -20.67 6.49
C THR A 147 5.01 -20.58 5.06
N ALA A 148 5.63 -21.32 4.14
CA ALA A 148 5.14 -21.43 2.76
C ALA A 148 3.72 -22.04 2.71
N GLN A 149 3.39 -22.92 3.66
CA GLN A 149 2.05 -23.48 3.81
C GLN A 149 1.05 -22.40 4.22
N ASP A 150 1.37 -21.58 5.22
CA ASP A 150 0.47 -20.49 5.66
C ASP A 150 0.15 -19.53 4.51
N ALA A 151 1.15 -19.19 3.69
CA ALA A 151 0.97 -18.34 2.52
C ALA A 151 0.15 -19.03 1.41
N ALA A 152 0.39 -20.33 1.16
CA ALA A 152 -0.34 -21.09 0.17
C ALA A 152 -1.83 -21.21 0.53
N GLU A 153 -2.14 -21.54 1.79
CA GLU A 153 -3.52 -21.61 2.28
C GLU A 153 -4.21 -20.24 2.25
N TRP A 154 -3.46 -19.15 2.42
CA TRP A 154 -4.05 -17.81 2.31
C TRP A 154 -4.50 -17.52 0.88
N LEU A 155 -3.66 -17.87 -0.11
CA LEU A 155 -4.02 -17.76 -1.52
C LEU A 155 -5.16 -18.70 -1.87
N GLU A 156 -5.19 -19.91 -1.34
CA GLU A 156 -6.27 -20.86 -1.51
C GLU A 156 -7.60 -20.31 -0.95
N TYR A 157 -7.61 -19.80 0.28
CA TYR A 157 -8.76 -19.09 0.86
C TYR A 157 -9.24 -17.96 -0.04
N MET A 158 -8.32 -17.15 -0.58
CA MET A 158 -8.70 -16.03 -1.43
C MET A 158 -9.21 -16.47 -2.81
N THR A 159 -8.67 -17.53 -3.40
CA THR A 159 -8.78 -17.78 -4.84
C THR A 159 -9.44 -19.11 -5.23
N ALA A 160 -9.63 -20.04 -4.29
CA ALA A 160 -10.22 -21.35 -4.58
C ALA A 160 -11.74 -21.28 -4.79
N PRO A 161 -12.31 -22.19 -5.61
CA PRO A 161 -13.76 -22.36 -5.76
C PRO A 161 -14.43 -22.85 -4.46
N THR A 162 -15.76 -22.77 -4.38
CA THR A 162 -16.50 -23.06 -3.13
C THR A 162 -16.68 -24.54 -2.80
N ASP A 163 -16.28 -25.44 -3.69
CA ASP A 163 -16.19 -26.89 -3.43
C ASP A 163 -14.86 -27.29 -2.76
N ASP A 164 -13.87 -26.40 -2.74
CA ASP A 164 -12.69 -26.48 -1.90
C ASP A 164 -12.99 -26.08 -0.43
N ALA A 165 -12.24 -26.64 0.54
CA ALA A 165 -12.43 -26.38 1.96
C ALA A 165 -12.22 -24.90 2.34
N PHE A 166 -11.19 -24.24 1.80
CA PHE A 166 -10.90 -22.84 2.08
C PHE A 166 -11.77 -21.90 1.25
N GLY A 167 -12.10 -22.25 0.01
CA GLY A 167 -13.10 -21.51 -0.76
C GLY A 167 -14.50 -21.57 -0.10
N ALA A 168 -14.88 -22.72 0.45
CA ALA A 168 -16.10 -22.85 1.26
C ALA A 168 -16.02 -22.04 2.56
N GLU A 169 -14.85 -21.92 3.18
CA GLU A 169 -14.63 -21.06 4.35
C GLU A 169 -14.83 -19.59 4.02
N ARG A 170 -14.22 -19.10 2.93
CA ARG A 170 -14.44 -17.74 2.42
C ARG A 170 -15.92 -17.48 2.13
N ALA A 171 -16.61 -18.45 1.53
CA ALA A 171 -18.05 -18.37 1.30
C ALA A 171 -18.86 -18.25 2.60
N ARG A 172 -18.54 -19.04 3.63
CA ARG A 172 -19.16 -18.93 4.97
C ARG A 172 -18.88 -17.59 5.63
N ASN A 173 -17.72 -17.00 5.37
CA ASN A 173 -17.36 -15.66 5.84
C ASN A 173 -18.04 -14.52 5.07
N GLY A 174 -18.85 -14.85 4.05
CA GLY A 174 -19.73 -13.91 3.36
C GLY A 174 -19.28 -13.55 1.95
N HIS A 175 -18.26 -14.21 1.39
CA HIS A 175 -17.78 -13.95 0.03
C HIS A 175 -17.62 -15.25 -0.79
N PRO A 176 -18.69 -15.70 -1.47
CA PRO A 176 -18.65 -16.97 -2.21
C PRO A 176 -17.70 -16.96 -3.41
N GLU A 177 -17.63 -15.86 -4.14
CA GLU A 177 -16.79 -15.78 -5.36
C GLU A 177 -15.29 -15.75 -5.01
N PRO A 178 -14.41 -16.35 -5.81
CA PRO A 178 -12.97 -16.15 -5.68
C PRO A 178 -12.59 -14.67 -5.82
N TYR A 179 -11.68 -14.22 -4.97
CA TYR A 179 -11.06 -12.91 -5.12
C TYR A 179 -10.06 -12.88 -6.30
N LYS A 180 -9.82 -11.68 -6.82
CA LYS A 180 -8.77 -11.39 -7.79
C LYS A 180 -7.55 -10.85 -7.05
N VAL A 181 -6.45 -11.61 -7.00
CA VAL A 181 -5.15 -11.18 -6.46
C VAL A 181 -4.24 -10.91 -7.64
N ALA A 182 -3.95 -9.65 -7.93
CA ALA A 182 -3.22 -9.26 -9.14
C ALA A 182 -1.71 -9.32 -8.99
N ILE A 183 -1.21 -9.05 -7.78
CA ILE A 183 0.22 -9.00 -7.48
C ILE A 183 0.44 -9.71 -6.15
N LEU A 184 1.44 -10.58 -6.12
CA LEU A 184 1.86 -11.29 -4.93
C LEU A 184 3.30 -10.91 -4.58
N GLY A 185 3.51 -10.41 -3.36
CA GLY A 185 4.82 -10.12 -2.79
C GLY A 185 5.21 -11.21 -1.83
N LEU A 186 6.40 -11.78 -2.04
CA LEU A 186 6.95 -12.84 -1.19
C LEU A 186 7.89 -12.22 -0.16
N GLY A 187 7.34 -11.88 1.00
CA GLY A 187 8.05 -11.14 2.05
C GLY A 187 8.17 -9.63 1.80
N ASN A 188 8.54 -8.90 2.84
CA ASN A 188 8.86 -7.48 2.85
C ASN A 188 10.17 -7.25 3.60
N GLU A 189 11.05 -6.40 3.04
CA GLU A 189 12.27 -5.94 3.72
C GLU A 189 13.02 -7.06 4.46
N SER A 190 13.15 -8.21 3.78
CA SER A 190 13.72 -9.42 4.39
C SER A 190 15.16 -9.24 4.84
N TYR A 191 15.84 -8.19 4.38
CA TYR A 191 17.18 -7.77 4.82
C TYR A 191 17.21 -7.09 6.20
N ASP A 192 16.08 -6.68 6.75
CA ASP A 192 15.96 -6.01 8.05
C ASP A 192 14.78 -6.58 8.85
N CYS A 193 13.66 -5.86 8.96
CA CYS A 193 12.53 -6.23 9.80
C CYS A 193 11.84 -7.54 9.39
N GLY A 194 12.01 -7.98 8.13
CA GLY A 194 11.49 -9.24 7.62
C GLY A 194 12.38 -10.46 7.89
N GLY A 195 13.41 -10.34 8.73
CA GLY A 195 14.21 -11.50 9.19
C GLY A 195 15.73 -11.36 9.05
N ALA A 196 16.26 -10.17 8.78
CA ALA A 196 17.69 -9.87 8.67
C ALA A 196 18.49 -10.85 7.78
N MET A 197 17.86 -11.28 6.68
CA MET A 197 18.39 -12.28 5.77
C MET A 197 19.50 -11.71 4.89
N SER A 198 20.52 -12.53 4.61
CA SER A 198 21.40 -12.27 3.48
C SER A 198 20.63 -12.44 2.16
N PRO A 199 21.10 -11.84 1.04
CA PRO A 199 20.49 -12.05 -0.26
C PRO A 199 20.35 -13.53 -0.65
N ASP A 200 21.38 -14.35 -0.36
CA ASP A 200 21.36 -15.78 -0.69
C ASP A 200 20.31 -16.55 0.12
N LEU A 201 20.16 -16.23 1.41
CA LEU A 201 19.13 -16.84 2.24
C LEU A 201 17.74 -16.46 1.74
N TYR A 202 17.49 -15.16 1.48
CA TYR A 202 16.21 -14.70 0.94
C TYR A 202 15.88 -15.37 -0.39
N VAL A 203 16.83 -15.49 -1.32
CA VAL A 203 16.57 -16.15 -2.61
C VAL A 203 16.19 -17.63 -2.44
N ASN A 204 16.79 -18.34 -1.50
CA ASN A 204 16.44 -19.73 -1.22
C ASN A 204 15.03 -19.86 -0.61
N GLU A 205 14.68 -18.98 0.33
CA GLU A 205 13.34 -18.93 0.92
C GLU A 205 12.29 -18.52 -0.13
N MET A 206 12.55 -17.46 -0.90
CA MET A 206 11.66 -16.99 -1.97
C MET A 206 11.37 -18.08 -3.00
N LYS A 207 12.38 -18.87 -3.42
CA LYS A 207 12.18 -20.03 -4.30
C LYS A 207 11.26 -21.09 -3.71
N ARG A 208 11.35 -21.33 -2.39
CA ARG A 208 10.46 -22.27 -1.70
C ARG A 208 9.03 -21.73 -1.70
N PHE A 209 8.83 -20.48 -1.34
CA PHE A 209 7.50 -19.86 -1.34
C PHE A 209 6.90 -19.79 -2.75
N SER A 210 7.66 -19.36 -3.77
CA SER A 210 7.16 -19.25 -5.13
C SER A 210 6.76 -20.58 -5.77
N HIS A 211 7.29 -21.70 -5.26
CA HIS A 211 6.88 -23.02 -5.73
C HIS A 211 5.51 -23.46 -5.20
N PHE A 212 5.17 -23.08 -3.96
CA PHE A 212 3.96 -23.57 -3.29
C PHE A 212 2.82 -22.56 -3.29
N VAL A 213 3.11 -21.26 -3.37
CA VAL A 213 2.09 -20.20 -3.29
C VAL A 213 1.61 -19.84 -4.69
N HIS A 214 0.44 -20.36 -5.07
CA HIS A 214 -0.16 -20.17 -6.40
C HIS A 214 -1.65 -19.84 -6.31
N SER A 215 -2.22 -19.29 -7.38
CA SER A 215 -3.64 -18.98 -7.48
C SER A 215 -4.45 -20.20 -7.92
N TYR A 216 -5.60 -20.40 -7.28
CA TYR A 216 -6.61 -21.39 -7.69
C TYR A 216 -7.77 -20.77 -8.47
N ASN A 217 -7.71 -19.47 -8.75
CA ASN A 217 -8.69 -18.80 -9.58
C ASN A 217 -8.39 -19.09 -11.05
N ALA A 218 -9.21 -19.93 -11.69
CA ALA A 218 -9.03 -20.31 -13.08
C ALA A 218 -9.05 -19.12 -14.08
N ALA A 219 -9.69 -18.00 -13.72
CA ALA A 219 -9.69 -16.78 -14.53
C ALA A 219 -8.42 -15.93 -14.36
N GLN A 220 -7.60 -16.24 -13.35
CA GLN A 220 -6.36 -15.53 -13.04
C GLN A 220 -5.32 -16.50 -12.45
N PRO A 221 -4.70 -17.35 -13.28
CA PRO A 221 -3.61 -18.19 -12.83
C PRO A 221 -2.40 -17.31 -12.45
N MET A 222 -1.71 -17.70 -11.37
CA MET A 222 -0.44 -17.14 -10.90
C MET A 222 0.51 -18.27 -10.56
#